data_AF-A0A246L3F1-F1
#
_entry.id   AF-A0A246L3F1-F1
#
_cell.length_a   1.000
_cell.length_b   1.000
_cell.length_c   1.000
_cell.angle_alpha   90.00
_cell.angle_beta   90.00
_cell.angle_gamma   90.00
#
_symmetry.space_group_name_H-M   'P 1'
#
loop_
_entity.id
_entity.type
_entity.pdbx_description
1 polymer ?
#
loop_
_entity_poly.entity_id
_entity_poly.type
_entity_poly.pdbx_seq_one_letter_code
_entity_poly.pdbx_strand_id
1 'polypeptide(L)' 'MVIQFPVQTKFQLHMLESIRAHCARNGLDRRKVERDFMAAGCTKQAQNALWESTRQHNLGHGPKGAA' A
#
# COMPACT_ATOMS: atom_id res chain seq x y z
N MET A 1 -20.06 16.75 -11.60
CA MET A 1 -18.94 15.80 -11.68
C MET A 1 -19.10 14.82 -10.52
N VAL A 2 -19.59 13.60 -10.79
CA VAL A 2 -19.73 12.57 -9.76
C VAL A 2 -18.32 12.18 -9.35
N ILE A 3 -17.92 12.49 -8.12
CA ILE A 3 -16.71 11.97 -7.51
C ILE A 3 -16.95 10.48 -7.34
N GLN A 4 -16.63 9.68 -8.37
CA GLN A 4 -16.69 8.23 -8.25
C GLN A 4 -15.68 7.84 -7.17
N PHE A 5 -16.18 7.36 -6.03
CA PHE A 5 -15.34 6.67 -5.08
C PHE A 5 -14.62 5.54 -5.85
N PRO A 6 -13.29 5.47 -5.85
CA PRO A 6 -12.53 4.54 -6.70
C PRO A 6 -12.72 3.08 -6.28
N VAL A 7 -13.38 2.84 -5.14
CA VAL A 7 -13.72 1.53 -4.62
C VAL A 7 -15.17 1.21 -5.01
N GLN A 8 -15.34 0.56 -6.15
CA GLN A 8 -16.63 0.19 -6.73
C GLN A 8 -16.97 -1.29 -6.54
N THR A 9 -15.99 -2.12 -6.17
CA THR A 9 -16.15 -3.58 -6.07
C THR A 9 -15.69 -4.13 -4.73
N LYS A 10 -16.27 -5.27 -4.29
CA LYS A 10 -15.81 -6.02 -3.11
C LYS A 10 -14.32 -6.39 -3.20
N PHE A 11 -13.83 -6.64 -4.41
CA PHE A 11 -12.43 -6.93 -4.65
C PHE A 11 -11.52 -5.73 -4.31
N GLN A 12 -11.91 -4.52 -4.69
CA GLN A 12 -11.18 -3.29 -4.33
C GLN A 12 -11.24 -3.01 -2.82
N LEU A 13 -12.36 -3.32 -2.15
CA LEU A 13 -12.45 -3.25 -0.69
C LEU A 13 -11.42 -4.18 -0.03
N HIS A 14 -11.35 -5.45 -0.47
CA HIS A 14 -10.37 -6.40 0.03
C HIS A 14 -8.91 -5.96 -0.23
N MET A 15 -8.62 -5.37 -1.39
CA MET A 15 -7.29 -4.80 -1.65
C MET A 15 -6.96 -3.63 -0.72
N LEU A 16 -7.93 -2.77 -0.41
CA LEU A 16 -7.75 -1.68 0.54
C LEU A 16 -7.45 -2.19 1.95
N GLU A 17 -8.18 -3.21 2.42
CA GLU A 17 -7.93 -3.88 3.71
C GLU A 17 -6.54 -4.52 3.76
N SER A 18 -6.13 -5.17 2.67
CA SER A 18 -4.78 -5.74 2.55
C SER A 18 -3.70 -4.67 2.67
N ILE A 19 -3.87 -3.51 2.02
CA ILE A 19 -2.95 -2.38 2.12
C ILE A 19 -2.91 -1.81 3.53
N ARG A 20 -4.07 -1.69 4.21
CA ARG A 20 -4.13 -1.24 5.60
C ARG A 20 -3.34 -2.14 6.53
N ALA A 21 -3.53 -3.45 6.41
CA ALA A 21 -2.78 -4.44 7.19
C ALA A 21 -1.27 -4.36 6.88
N HIS A 22 -0.89 -4.18 5.61
CA HIS A 22 0.50 -4.03 5.20
C HIS A 22 1.14 -2.76 5.79
N CYS A 23 0.44 -1.63 5.77
CA CYS A 23 0.91 -0.38 6.36
C CYS A 23 1.13 -0.51 7.87
N ALA A 24 0.18 -1.13 8.58
CA ALA A 24 0.30 -1.34 10.03
C ALA A 24 1.51 -2.21 10.39
N ARG A 25 1.81 -3.24 9.59
CA ARG A 25 2.96 -4.15 9.81
C ARG A 25 4.32 -3.51 9.55
N ASN A 26 4.39 -2.55 8.63
CA ASN A 26 5.65 -1.93 8.20
C ASN A 26 5.82 -0.49 8.69
N GLY A 27 4.91 0.01 9.53
CA GLY A 27 4.96 1.37 10.07
C GLY A 27 4.79 2.47 9.00
N LEU A 28 4.10 2.17 7.89
CA LEU A 28 3.88 3.15 6.83
C LEU A 28 2.73 4.09 7.18
N ASP A 29 2.78 5.31 6.64
CA ASP A 29 1.65 6.25 6.75
C ASP A 29 0.45 5.74 5.95
N ARG A 30 -0.48 5.14 6.68
CA ARG A 30 -1.73 4.58 6.14
C ARG A 30 -2.49 5.60 5.29
N ARG A 31 -2.63 6.85 5.75
CA ARG A 31 -3.47 7.85 5.04
C ARG A 31 -2.84 8.22 3.71
N LYS A 32 -1.53 8.40 3.69
CA LYS A 32 -0.77 8.69 2.46
C LYS A 32 -0.89 7.52 1.48
N VAL A 33 -0.64 6.30 1.94
CA VAL A 33 -0.66 5.11 1.09
C VAL A 33 -2.06 4.80 0.55
N GLU A 34 -3.11 4.93 1.36
CA GLU A 34 -4.50 4.75 0.90
C GLU A 34 -4.84 5.75 -0.20
N ARG A 35 -4.48 7.03 -0.02
CA ARG A 35 -4.73 8.07 -1.01
C ARG A 35 -3.97 7.80 -2.31
N ASP A 36 -2.70 7.44 -2.22
CA ASP A 36 -1.87 7.19 -3.41
C ASP A 36 -2.36 5.93 -4.15
N PHE A 37 -2.82 4.90 -3.42
CA PHE A 37 -3.44 3.72 -4.00
C PHE A 37 -4.80 4.01 -4.68
N MET A 38 -5.62 4.86 -4.06
CA MET A 38 -6.88 5.34 -4.65
C MET A 38 -6.64 6.19 -5.90
N ALA A 39 -5.63 7.07 -5.88
CA ALA A 39 -5.23 7.88 -7.02
C ALA A 39 -4.71 7.03 -8.19
N ALA A 40 -4.07 5.90 -7.90
CA ALA A 40 -3.62 4.92 -8.88
C ALA A 40 -4.74 3.99 -9.41
N GLY A 41 -6.01 4.25 -9.06
CA GLY A 41 -7.16 3.50 -9.56
C GLY A 41 -7.40 2.15 -8.89
N CYS A 42 -6.85 1.93 -7.69
CA CYS A 42 -7.04 0.69 -6.92
C CYS A 42 -6.65 -0.58 -7.69
N THR A 43 -5.54 -0.54 -8.43
CA THR A 43 -5.07 -1.64 -9.29
C THR A 43 -4.09 -2.56 -8.58
N LYS A 44 -4.01 -3.83 -9.02
CA LYS A 44 -3.02 -4.80 -8.51
C LYS A 44 -1.57 -4.37 -8.76
N GLN A 45 -1.32 -3.63 -9.85
CA GLN A 45 0.00 -3.05 -10.14
C GLN A 45 0.41 -2.04 -9.05
N ALA A 46 -0.48 -1.15 -8.63
CA ALA A 46 -0.20 -0.20 -7.57
C ALA A 46 0.08 -0.91 -6.23
N GLN A 47 -0.65 -1.99 -5.95
CA GLN A 47 -0.42 -2.84 -4.77
C GLN A 47 0.97 -3.50 -4.80
N ASN A 48 1.36 -4.08 -5.95
CA ASN A 48 2.67 -4.69 -6.12
C ASN A 48 3.81 -3.67 -5.98
N ALA A 49 3.68 -2.48 -6.56
CA ALA A 49 4.66 -1.41 -6.44
C ALA A 49 4.86 -0.98 -4.97
N LEU A 50 3.77 -0.90 -4.19
CA LEU A 50 3.83 -0.62 -2.76
C LEU A 50 4.61 -1.72 -2.00
N TRP A 51 4.31 -2.99 -2.27
CA TRP A 51 5.01 -4.12 -1.66
C TRP A 51 6.49 -4.14 -2.01
N GLU A 52 6.83 -3.90 -3.26
CA GLU A 52 8.21 -3.88 -3.72
C GLU A 52 8.99 -2.72 -3.10
N SER A 53 8.40 -1.52 -3.04
CA SER A 53 8.99 -0.37 -2.35
C SER A 53 9.23 -0.65 -0.87
N THR A 54 8.26 -1.27 -0.19
CA THR A 54 8.39 -1.64 1.23
C THR A 54 9.45 -2.73 1.41
N ARG A 55 9.51 -3.70 0.51
CA ARG A 55 10.52 -4.77 0.51
C ARG A 55 11.91 -4.20 0.32
N GLN A 56 12.10 -3.28 -0.63
CA GLN A 56 13.38 -2.60 -0.84
C GLN A 56 13.79 -1.77 0.38
N HIS A 57 12.85 -1.06 1.01
CA HIS A 57 13.11 -0.33 2.25
C HIS A 57 13.57 -1.28 3.38
N ASN A 58 12.93 -2.43 3.52
CA ASN A 58 13.31 -3.44 4.51
C ASN A 58 14.63 -4.16 4.18
N LEU A 59 14.99 -4.30 2.89
CA LEU A 59 16.26 -4.89 2.46
C LEU A 59 17.42 -3.88 2.57
N GLY A 60 17.16 -2.59 2.38
CA GLY A 60 18.13 -1.50 2.58
C GLY A 60 18.44 -1.27 4.06
N HIS A 61 17.48 -1.58 4.94
CA HIS A 61 17.70 -1.79 6.37
C HIS A 61 18.06 -3.26 6.65
N GLY A 62 19.17 -3.73 6.09
CA GLY A 62 19.89 -4.87 6.69
C GLY A 62 20.11 -4.60 8.18
N PRO A 63 20.14 -5.64 9.04
CA PRO A 63 20.17 -5.45 10.48
C PRO A 63 21.29 -4.50 10.86
N LYS A 64 20.93 -3.33 11.41
CA LYS A 64 21.85 -2.47 12.17
C LYS A 64 22.24 -3.26 13.44
N GLY A 65 23.17 -4.20 13.30
CA GLY A 65 23.55 -5.10 14.39
C GLY A 65 24.45 -6.28 13.99
N ALA A 66 25.10 -6.27 12.83
CA ALA A 66 26.21 -7.17 12.54
C ALA A 66 27.50 -6.36 12.39
N ALA A 67 28.07 -5.95 13.52
CA ALA A 67 29.43 -5.46 13.66
C ALA A 67 30.01 -6.05 14.95
#